data_AF-R8Y463-F1
#
_entry.id   AF-R8Y463-F1
#
_cell.length_a   1.000
_cell.length_b   1.000
_cell.length_c   1.000
_cell.angle_alpha   90.00
_cell.angle_beta   90.00
_cell.angle_gamma   90.00
#
_symmetry.space_group_name_H-M   'P 1'
#
loop_
_entity.id
_entity.type
_entity.pdbx_description
1 polymer ?
#
loop_
_entity_poly.entity_id
_entity_poly.type
_entity_poly.pdbx_seq_one_letter_code
_entity_poly.pdbx_strand_id
1 'polypeptide(L)'
;METLNFIAGFFSIISSIATVIALFFAWRMWKTWKVQQTYALHREKLIENEINIIALYHYQGNVMKQMIEMKQIEFIRDLTDDEMDNYKDILVRIQDKQVEFEDKYGFCLFTLERYGIHYSPSLRFDILGFKKITNDWIKKVRKCQNLEELNIVIKNYYTESANERDNLLNKLAEFRQVSLK
;
A
#
# COMPACT_ATOMS: atom_id res chain seq x y z
N MET A 1 -66.80 24.79 21.00
CA MET A 1 -65.90 23.81 21.65
C MET A 1 -65.55 22.68 20.70
N GLU A 2 -66.52 22.14 19.94
CA GLU A 2 -66.31 21.08 18.93
C GLU A 2 -65.38 21.49 17.76
N THR A 3 -65.50 22.71 17.22
CA THR A 3 -64.64 23.22 16.13
C THR A 3 -63.17 23.35 16.53
N LEU A 4 -62.91 23.74 17.78
CA LEU A 4 -61.56 23.86 18.34
C LEU A 4 -60.89 22.48 18.53
N ASN A 5 -61.67 21.49 18.97
CA ASN A 5 -61.21 20.10 19.08
C ASN A 5 -60.97 19.45 17.71
N PHE A 6 -61.79 19.77 16.71
CA PHE A 6 -61.59 19.31 15.33
C PHE A 6 -60.29 19.87 14.71
N ILE A 7 -60.03 21.17 14.88
CA ILE A 7 -58.80 21.82 14.42
C ILE A 7 -57.57 21.25 15.13
N ALA A 8 -57.64 21.06 16.46
CA ALA A 8 -56.56 20.44 17.23
C ALA A 8 -56.27 18.99 16.78
N GLY A 9 -57.30 18.20 16.51
CA GLY A 9 -57.16 16.85 15.95
C GLY A 9 -56.49 16.85 14.57
N PHE A 10 -56.86 17.79 13.70
CA PHE A 10 -56.25 17.96 12.38
C PHE A 10 -54.76 18.33 12.47
N PHE A 11 -54.38 19.27 13.34
CA PHE A 11 -52.97 19.61 13.58
C PHE A 11 -52.18 18.44 14.19
N SER A 12 -52.78 17.63 15.06
CA SER A 12 -52.14 16.42 15.60
C SER A 12 -51.86 15.38 14.51
N ILE A 13 -52.78 15.22 13.54
CA ILE A 13 -52.60 14.32 12.40
C ILE A 13 -51.46 14.84 11.50
N ILE A 14 -51.45 16.14 11.17
CA ILE A 14 -50.38 16.75 10.38
C ILE A 14 -49.02 16.61 11.08
N SER A 15 -48.97 16.87 12.39
CA SER A 15 -47.75 16.71 13.20
C SER A 15 -47.25 15.27 13.16
N SER A 16 -48.14 14.29 13.32
CA SER A 16 -47.79 12.87 13.25
C SER A 16 -47.24 12.48 11.87
N ILE A 17 -47.85 12.95 10.78
CA ILE A 17 -47.37 12.74 9.41
C ILE A 17 -45.98 13.37 9.22
N ALA A 18 -45.78 14.60 9.71
CA ALA A 18 -44.49 15.28 9.64
C ALA A 18 -43.40 14.53 10.43
N THR A 19 -43.72 13.97 11.60
CA THR A 19 -42.80 13.14 12.39
C THR A 19 -42.41 11.86 11.64
N VAL A 20 -43.36 11.17 11.00
CA VAL A 20 -43.07 9.98 10.19
C VAL A 20 -42.16 10.31 8.99
N ILE A 21 -42.43 11.43 8.32
CA ILE A 21 -41.58 11.91 7.21
C ILE A 21 -40.17 12.24 7.72
N ALA A 22 -40.04 12.93 8.85
CA ALA A 22 -38.75 13.26 9.44
C ALA A 22 -37.96 11.99 9.83
N LEU A 23 -38.61 10.98 10.42
CA LEU A 23 -38.00 9.69 10.74
C LEU A 23 -37.52 8.96 9.48
N PHE A 24 -38.30 8.98 8.40
CA PHE A 24 -37.89 8.41 7.12
C PHE A 24 -36.64 9.09 6.55
N PHE A 25 -36.58 10.42 6.57
CA PHE A 25 -35.38 11.17 6.14
C PHE A 25 -34.17 10.88 7.04
N ALA A 26 -34.37 10.85 8.36
CA ALA A 26 -33.29 10.53 9.31
C ALA A 26 -32.74 9.11 9.07
N TRP A 27 -33.60 8.12 8.87
CA TRP A 27 -33.19 6.74 8.54
C TRP A 27 -32.43 6.69 7.21
N ARG A 28 -32.93 7.38 6.17
CA ARG A 28 -32.26 7.45 4.87
C ARG A 28 -30.88 8.11 4.98
N MET A 29 -30.78 9.23 5.68
CA MET A 29 -29.51 9.92 5.93
C MET A 29 -28.53 9.03 6.68
N TRP A 30 -28.99 8.32 7.72
CA TRP A 30 -28.15 7.38 8.46
C TRP A 30 -27.64 6.24 7.56
N LYS A 31 -28.50 5.66 6.73
CA LYS A 31 -28.12 4.63 5.76
C LYS A 31 -27.08 5.15 4.76
N THR A 32 -27.30 6.34 4.20
CA THR A 32 -26.34 6.97 3.27
C THR A 32 -25.01 7.29 3.95
N TRP A 33 -25.03 7.83 5.17
CA TRP A 33 -23.84 8.11 5.95
C TRP A 33 -23.04 6.83 6.26
N LYS A 34 -23.72 5.75 6.67
CA LYS A 34 -23.08 4.46 6.91
C LYS A 34 -22.39 3.93 5.66
N VAL A 35 -23.06 4.02 4.50
CA VAL A 35 -22.48 3.62 3.21
C VAL A 35 -21.23 4.47 2.90
N GLN A 36 -21.30 5.79 3.06
CA GLN A 36 -20.15 6.68 2.84
C GLN A 36 -18.96 6.38 3.76
N GLN A 37 -19.21 6.07 5.04
CA GLN A 37 -18.15 5.67 5.97
C GLN A 37 -17.45 4.38 5.51
N THR A 38 -18.21 3.37 5.07
CA THR A 38 -17.64 2.12 4.57
C THR A 38 -16.78 2.36 3.33
N TYR A 39 -17.24 3.17 2.37
CA TYR A 39 -16.45 3.53 1.19
C TYR A 39 -15.16 4.29 1.55
N ALA A 40 -15.22 5.22 2.50
CA ALA A 40 -14.04 5.94 2.97
C ALA A 40 -13.01 5.00 3.59
N LEU A 41 -13.45 4.05 4.44
CA LEU A 41 -12.59 3.03 5.03
C LEU A 41 -11.95 2.13 3.96
N HIS A 42 -12.74 1.66 2.99
CA HIS A 42 -12.23 0.81 1.90
C HIS A 42 -11.14 1.54 1.10
N ARG A 43 -11.38 2.81 0.75
CA ARG A 43 -10.41 3.63 0.05
C ARG A 43 -9.11 3.80 0.84
N GLU A 44 -9.23 4.10 2.13
CA GLU A 44 -8.06 4.27 3.01
C GLU A 44 -7.20 3.00 3.01
N LYS A 45 -7.81 1.82 3.19
CA LYS A 45 -7.05 0.56 3.27
C LYS A 45 -6.43 0.14 1.94
N LEU A 46 -7.06 0.45 0.81
CA LEU A 46 -6.44 0.23 -0.50
C LEU A 46 -5.23 1.15 -0.72
N ILE A 47 -5.33 2.42 -0.32
CA ILE A 47 -4.22 3.39 -0.42
C ILE A 47 -3.08 3.01 0.52
N GLU A 48 -3.39 2.62 1.76
CA GLU A 48 -2.40 2.18 2.75
C GLU A 48 -1.59 0.99 2.22
N ASN A 49 -2.27 0.03 1.59
CA ASN A 49 -1.62 -1.12 0.96
C ASN A 49 -0.69 -0.71 -0.21
N GLU A 50 -1.13 0.20 -1.08
CA GLU A 50 -0.29 0.74 -2.17
C GLU A 50 0.96 1.45 -1.63
N ILE A 51 0.82 2.24 -0.57
CA ILE A 51 1.95 2.93 0.08
C ILE A 51 2.98 1.93 0.60
N ASN A 52 2.53 0.84 1.23
CA ASN A 52 3.43 -0.20 1.73
C ASN A 52 4.18 -0.92 0.60
N ILE A 53 3.52 -1.19 -0.53
CA ILE A 53 4.19 -1.74 -1.73
C ILE A 53 5.23 -0.77 -2.27
N ILE A 54 4.91 0.52 -2.39
CA ILE A 54 5.86 1.56 -2.83
C ILE A 54 7.07 1.61 -1.89
N ALA A 55 6.84 1.54 -0.58
CA ALA A 55 7.89 1.55 0.42
C ALA A 55 8.84 0.35 0.27
N LEU A 56 8.32 -0.85 -0.01
CA LEU A 56 9.12 -2.05 -0.28
C LEU A 56 10.03 -1.88 -1.52
N TYR A 57 9.50 -1.32 -2.62
CA TYR A 57 10.32 -1.03 -3.80
C TYR A 57 11.38 0.06 -3.55
N HIS A 58 11.02 1.13 -2.86
CA HIS A 58 11.96 2.17 -2.47
C HIS A 58 13.09 1.62 -1.61
N TYR A 59 12.73 0.72 -0.69
CA TYR A 59 13.68 -0.01 0.13
C TYR A 59 14.64 -0.87 -0.71
N GLN A 60 14.13 -1.71 -1.63
CA GLN A 60 14.98 -2.49 -2.54
C GLN A 60 15.95 -1.59 -3.33
N GLY A 61 15.47 -0.43 -3.81
CA GLY A 61 16.30 0.59 -4.45
C GLY A 61 17.48 1.05 -3.60
N ASN A 62 17.25 1.32 -2.32
CA ASN A 62 18.31 1.73 -1.41
C ASN A 62 19.32 0.61 -1.13
N VAL A 63 18.85 -0.62 -0.95
CA VAL A 63 19.73 -1.80 -0.79
C VAL A 63 20.66 -1.90 -1.99
N MET A 64 20.08 -1.87 -3.19
CA MET A 64 20.83 -2.05 -4.43
C MET A 64 21.81 -0.91 -4.65
N LYS A 65 21.41 0.34 -4.41
CA LYS A 65 22.29 1.51 -4.49
C LYS A 65 23.52 1.34 -3.60
N GLN A 66 23.34 0.97 -2.33
CA GLN A 66 24.45 0.77 -1.40
C GLN A 66 25.36 -0.38 -1.82
N MET A 67 24.78 -1.50 -2.27
CA MET A 67 25.56 -2.65 -2.78
C MET A 67 26.38 -2.29 -4.02
N ILE A 68 25.82 -1.47 -4.92
CA ILE A 68 26.50 -1.00 -6.13
C ILE A 68 27.64 -0.06 -5.75
N GLU A 69 27.40 0.91 -4.88
CA GLU A 69 28.43 1.87 -4.41
C GLU A 69 29.61 1.14 -3.77
N MET A 70 29.34 0.17 -2.88
CA MET A 70 30.37 -0.67 -2.29
C MET A 70 31.17 -1.43 -3.36
N LYS A 71 30.47 -2.04 -4.34
CA LYS A 71 31.13 -2.80 -5.39
C LYS A 71 31.98 -1.94 -6.32
N GLN A 72 31.55 -0.71 -6.59
CA GLN A 72 32.33 0.27 -7.34
C GLN A 72 33.60 0.66 -6.60
N ILE A 73 33.52 0.86 -5.28
CA ILE A 73 34.69 1.16 -4.46
C ILE A 73 35.67 -0.01 -4.52
N GLU A 74 35.22 -1.26 -4.32
CA GLU A 74 36.06 -2.47 -4.41
C GLU A 74 36.82 -2.58 -5.74
N PHE A 75 36.26 -2.11 -6.85
CA PHE A 75 36.95 -2.12 -8.14
C PHE A 75 38.01 -1.02 -8.28
N ILE A 76 37.92 0.05 -7.49
CA ILE A 76 38.84 1.18 -7.52
C ILE A 76 39.94 1.01 -6.47
N ARG A 77 39.58 0.53 -5.28
CA ARG A 77 40.47 0.32 -4.14
C ARG A 77 39.87 -0.68 -3.14
N ASP A 78 40.71 -1.20 -2.27
CA ASP A 78 40.24 -1.94 -1.12
C ASP A 78 39.46 -1.02 -0.15
N LEU A 79 38.42 -1.60 0.46
CA LEU A 79 37.64 -0.96 1.51
C LEU A 79 38.47 -0.94 2.81
N THR A 80 38.35 0.14 3.59
CA THR A 80 38.90 0.13 4.95
C THR A 80 38.00 -0.70 5.88
N ASP A 81 38.55 -1.14 7.02
CA ASP A 81 37.79 -1.87 8.03
C ASP A 81 36.57 -1.06 8.52
N ASP A 82 36.75 0.24 8.75
CA ASP A 82 35.66 1.16 9.15
C ASP A 82 34.55 1.26 8.09
N GLU A 83 34.92 1.29 6.81
CA GLU A 83 33.95 1.31 5.71
C GLU A 83 33.17 0.01 5.66
N MET A 84 33.87 -1.13 5.74
CA MET A 84 33.25 -2.44 5.78
C MET A 84 32.26 -2.58 6.94
N ASP A 85 32.60 -2.12 8.14
CA ASP A 85 31.73 -2.21 9.30
C ASP A 85 30.52 -1.27 9.19
N ASN A 86 30.71 -0.04 8.73
CA ASN A 86 29.60 0.86 8.44
C ASN A 86 28.64 0.28 7.39
N TYR A 87 29.18 -0.36 6.33
CA TYR A 87 28.37 -1.03 5.32
C TYR A 87 27.57 -2.20 5.89
N LYS A 88 28.17 -3.04 6.74
CA LYS A 88 27.44 -4.12 7.42
C LYS A 88 26.30 -3.57 8.26
N ASP A 89 26.54 -2.51 9.03
CA ASP A 89 25.52 -1.88 9.88
C ASP A 89 24.40 -1.24 9.06
N ILE A 90 24.72 -0.65 7.91
CA ILE A 90 23.71 -0.14 6.97
C ILE A 90 22.86 -1.30 6.43
N LEU A 91 23.48 -2.42 6.02
CA LEU A 91 22.78 -3.59 5.50
C LEU A 91 21.86 -4.25 6.53
N VAL A 92 22.29 -4.34 7.79
CA VAL A 92 21.45 -4.86 8.88
C VAL A 92 20.24 -3.96 9.10
N ARG A 93 20.43 -2.64 9.26
CA ARG A 93 19.33 -1.68 9.43
C ARG A 93 18.34 -1.69 8.25
N ILE A 94 18.88 -1.93 7.07
CA ILE A 94 18.11 -2.12 5.85
C ILE A 94 17.25 -3.39 5.99
N GLN A 95 17.83 -4.55 6.29
CA GLN A 95 17.06 -5.80 6.48
C GLN A 95 15.97 -5.69 7.55
N ASP A 96 16.24 -5.01 8.67
CA ASP A 96 15.23 -4.79 9.73
C ASP A 96 14.04 -3.99 9.21
N LYS A 97 14.29 -2.92 8.43
CA LYS A 97 13.23 -2.13 7.80
C LYS A 97 12.42 -2.93 6.78
N GLN A 98 13.05 -3.88 6.09
CA GLN A 98 12.33 -4.77 5.19
C GLN A 98 11.24 -5.53 5.94
N VAL A 99 11.61 -6.18 7.05
CA VAL A 99 10.70 -6.96 7.88
C VAL A 99 9.53 -6.10 8.35
N GLU A 100 9.81 -4.86 8.77
CA GLU A 100 8.77 -3.90 9.17
C GLU A 100 7.74 -3.64 8.07
N PHE A 101 8.18 -3.44 6.81
CA PHE A 101 7.26 -3.22 5.70
C PHE A 101 6.55 -4.49 5.23
N GLU A 102 7.22 -5.65 5.31
CA GLU A 102 6.60 -6.97 5.06
C GLU A 102 5.45 -7.21 6.05
N ASP A 103 5.66 -6.91 7.33
CA ASP A 103 4.65 -7.02 8.39
C ASP A 103 3.49 -6.04 8.18
N LYS A 104 3.79 -4.78 7.84
CA LYS A 104 2.77 -3.76 7.53
C LYS A 104 1.91 -4.16 6.35
N TYR A 105 2.51 -4.67 5.27
CA TYR A 105 1.75 -5.18 4.14
C TYR A 105 0.89 -6.39 4.54
N GLY A 106 1.43 -7.34 5.31
CA GLY A 106 0.68 -8.49 5.82
C GLY A 106 -0.54 -8.08 6.64
N PHE A 107 -0.38 -7.08 7.51
CA PHE A 107 -1.48 -6.49 8.28
C PHE A 107 -2.52 -5.81 7.40
N CYS A 108 -2.10 -5.05 6.39
CA CYS A 108 -3.02 -4.44 5.43
C CYS A 108 -3.84 -5.51 4.68
N LEU A 109 -3.20 -6.57 4.18
CA LEU A 109 -3.89 -7.64 3.47
C LEU A 109 -4.91 -8.35 4.36
N PHE A 110 -4.50 -8.71 5.59
CA PHE A 110 -5.42 -9.26 6.59
C PHE A 110 -6.61 -8.33 6.88
N THR A 111 -6.35 -7.03 6.95
CA THR A 111 -7.38 -6.02 7.17
C THR A 111 -8.36 -5.96 6.01
N LEU A 112 -7.88 -5.96 4.76
CA LEU A 112 -8.72 -6.00 3.56
C LEU A 112 -9.64 -7.24 3.56
N GLU A 113 -9.08 -8.41 3.90
CA GLU A 113 -9.83 -9.66 4.00
C GLU A 113 -10.89 -9.60 5.11
N ARG A 114 -10.52 -9.09 6.30
CA ARG A 114 -11.45 -8.94 7.44
C ARG A 114 -12.63 -8.02 7.14
N TYR A 115 -12.40 -6.94 6.39
CA TYR A 115 -13.47 -6.01 6.00
C TYR A 115 -14.25 -6.47 4.76
N GLY A 116 -13.98 -7.66 4.22
CA GLY A 116 -14.67 -8.20 3.06
C GLY A 116 -14.41 -7.40 1.78
N ILE A 117 -13.29 -6.68 1.72
CA ILE A 117 -12.90 -5.93 0.52
C ILE A 117 -12.41 -6.96 -0.50
N HIS A 118 -13.12 -7.09 -1.63
CA HIS A 118 -12.83 -8.09 -2.65
C HIS A 118 -11.52 -7.77 -3.38
N TYR A 119 -10.41 -8.20 -2.79
CA TYR A 119 -9.08 -7.93 -3.30
C TYR A 119 -8.58 -9.09 -4.16
N SER A 120 -8.52 -8.88 -5.48
CA SER A 120 -8.15 -9.93 -6.43
C SER A 120 -6.77 -10.52 -6.10
N PRO A 121 -6.58 -11.85 -6.14
CA PRO A 121 -5.28 -12.48 -5.99
C PRO A 121 -4.21 -11.93 -6.95
N SER A 122 -4.62 -11.48 -8.15
CA SER A 122 -3.72 -10.88 -9.13
C SER A 122 -3.14 -9.52 -8.74
N LEU A 123 -3.68 -8.90 -7.68
CA LEU A 123 -3.23 -7.63 -7.12
C LEU A 123 -2.39 -7.81 -5.85
N ARG A 124 -2.32 -9.04 -5.33
CA ARG A 124 -1.50 -9.34 -4.16
C ARG A 124 -0.03 -9.23 -4.54
N PHE A 125 0.69 -8.44 -3.76
CA PHE A 125 2.14 -8.38 -3.81
C PHE A 125 2.73 -9.67 -3.23
N ASP A 126 3.60 -10.32 -4.00
CA ASP A 126 4.33 -11.50 -3.57
C ASP A 126 5.57 -11.09 -2.76
N ILE A 127 5.40 -10.98 -1.44
CA ILE A 127 6.50 -10.64 -0.51
C ILE A 127 7.65 -11.65 -0.62
N LEU A 128 7.33 -12.95 -0.65
CA LEU A 128 8.35 -14.01 -0.63
C LEU A 128 9.16 -13.99 -1.92
N GLY A 129 8.48 -13.83 -3.06
CA GLY A 129 9.11 -13.62 -4.36
C GLY A 129 9.97 -12.36 -4.38
N PHE A 130 9.46 -11.24 -3.86
CA PHE A 130 10.18 -9.97 -3.82
C PHE A 130 11.50 -10.05 -3.02
N LYS A 131 11.48 -10.68 -1.85
CA LYS A 131 12.68 -10.91 -1.04
C LYS A 131 13.69 -11.78 -1.78
N LYS A 132 13.21 -12.82 -2.48
CA LYS A 132 14.06 -13.69 -3.29
C LYS A 132 14.73 -12.92 -4.44
N ILE A 133 13.95 -12.15 -5.20
CA ILE A 133 14.43 -11.32 -6.31
C ILE A 133 15.48 -10.33 -5.81
N THR A 134 15.22 -9.66 -4.70
CA THR A 134 16.18 -8.73 -4.06
C THR A 134 17.50 -9.41 -3.75
N ASN A 135 17.46 -10.58 -3.11
CA ASN A 135 18.67 -11.35 -2.81
C ASN A 135 19.42 -11.82 -4.05
N ASP A 136 18.71 -12.16 -5.12
CA ASP A 136 19.32 -12.56 -6.39
C ASP A 136 20.02 -11.38 -7.06
N TRP A 137 19.47 -10.16 -6.99
CA TRP A 137 20.16 -8.94 -7.42
C TRP A 137 21.43 -8.66 -6.62
N ILE A 138 21.36 -8.77 -5.28
CA ILE A 138 22.54 -8.63 -4.41
C ILE A 138 23.63 -9.62 -4.83
N LYS A 139 23.28 -10.88 -5.08
CA LYS A 139 24.22 -11.90 -5.55
C LYS A 139 24.83 -11.55 -6.91
N LYS A 140 24.04 -11.02 -7.85
CA LYS A 140 24.54 -10.58 -9.17
C LYS A 140 25.59 -9.49 -9.01
N VAL A 141 25.29 -8.44 -8.22
CA VAL A 141 26.24 -7.34 -7.94
C VAL A 141 27.53 -7.85 -7.31
N ARG A 142 27.44 -8.73 -6.29
CA ARG A 142 28.63 -9.28 -5.62
C ARG A 142 29.54 -10.08 -6.54
N LYS A 143 28.96 -10.77 -7.54
CA LYS A 143 29.67 -11.61 -8.50
C LYS A 143 30.32 -10.85 -9.64
N CYS A 144 29.96 -9.58 -9.86
CA CYS A 144 30.59 -8.76 -10.89
C CYS A 144 32.11 -8.69 -10.67
N GLN A 145 32.86 -8.88 -11.75
CA GLN A 145 34.33 -8.84 -11.72
C GLN A 145 34.90 -7.51 -12.20
N ASN A 146 34.09 -6.71 -12.89
CA ASN A 146 34.48 -5.42 -13.44
C ASN A 146 33.30 -4.44 -13.51
N LEU A 147 33.61 -3.18 -13.83
CA LEU A 147 32.62 -2.10 -13.94
C LEU A 147 31.64 -2.30 -15.11
N GLU A 148 32.06 -2.95 -16.19
CA GLU A 148 31.19 -3.17 -17.35
C GLU A 148 30.04 -4.14 -17.01
N GLU A 149 30.37 -5.27 -16.38
CA GLU A 149 29.39 -6.22 -15.85
C GLU A 149 28.45 -5.56 -14.84
N LEU A 150 29.00 -4.74 -13.94
CA LEU A 150 28.19 -4.03 -12.95
C LEU A 150 27.21 -3.07 -13.61
N ASN A 151 27.63 -2.32 -14.63
CA ASN A 151 26.74 -1.42 -15.37
C ASN A 151 25.60 -2.15 -16.08
N ILE A 152 25.85 -3.34 -16.61
CA ILE A 152 24.81 -4.20 -17.19
C ILE A 152 23.81 -4.62 -16.11
N VAL A 153 24.29 -5.08 -14.94
CA VAL A 153 23.43 -5.46 -13.82
C VAL A 153 22.58 -4.29 -13.34
N ILE A 154 23.16 -3.09 -13.23
CA ILE A 154 22.45 -1.86 -12.86
C ILE A 154 21.31 -1.56 -13.84
N LYS A 155 21.62 -1.59 -15.14
CA LYS A 155 20.64 -1.30 -16.19
C LYS A 155 19.48 -2.30 -16.15
N ASN A 156 19.79 -3.59 -16.02
CA ASN A 156 18.78 -4.63 -15.94
C ASN A 156 17.93 -4.49 -14.67
N TYR A 157 18.56 -4.21 -13.52
CA TYR A 157 17.85 -3.96 -12.26
C TYR A 157 16.85 -2.83 -12.39
N TYR A 158 17.28 -1.64 -12.86
CA TYR A 158 16.37 -0.50 -12.98
C TYR A 158 15.27 -0.74 -14.01
N THR A 159 15.55 -1.45 -15.09
CA THR A 159 14.54 -1.77 -16.11
C THR A 159 13.51 -2.77 -15.58
N GLU A 160 13.96 -3.88 -14.98
CA GLU A 160 13.08 -4.94 -14.49
C GLU A 160 12.30 -4.50 -13.26
N SER A 161 12.95 -3.90 -12.26
CA SER A 161 12.30 -3.43 -11.02
C SER A 161 11.30 -2.30 -11.29
N ALA A 162 11.62 -1.34 -12.16
CA ALA A 162 10.68 -0.27 -12.51
C ALA A 162 9.45 -0.82 -13.26
N ASN A 163 9.66 -1.71 -14.23
CA ASN A 163 8.56 -2.32 -14.97
C ASN A 163 7.64 -3.13 -14.05
N GLU A 164 8.20 -3.91 -13.12
CA GLU A 164 7.40 -4.70 -12.18
C GLU A 164 6.58 -3.82 -11.23
N ARG A 165 7.23 -2.80 -10.66
CA ARG A 165 6.58 -1.79 -9.81
C ARG A 165 5.44 -1.10 -10.56
N ASP A 166 5.72 -0.54 -11.73
CA ASP A 166 4.77 0.30 -12.46
C ASP A 166 3.59 -0.54 -12.97
N ASN A 167 3.83 -1.78 -13.43
CA ASN A 167 2.76 -2.71 -13.80
C ASN A 167 1.83 -3.02 -12.63
N LEU A 168 2.36 -3.26 -11.44
CA LEU A 168 1.55 -3.53 -10.25
C LEU A 168 0.78 -2.28 -9.81
N LEU A 169 1.44 -1.13 -9.72
CA LEU A 169 0.80 0.12 -9.31
C LEU A 169 -0.31 0.55 -10.29
N ASN A 170 -0.13 0.33 -11.59
CA ASN A 170 -1.17 0.57 -12.58
C ASN A 170 -2.39 -0.33 -12.35
N LYS A 171 -2.20 -1.63 -12.15
CA LYS A 171 -3.30 -2.56 -11.83
C LYS A 171 -4.02 -2.19 -10.54
N LEU A 172 -3.28 -1.75 -9.52
CA LEU A 172 -3.85 -1.27 -8.25
C LEU A 172 -4.66 0.01 -8.43
N ALA A 173 -4.14 0.95 -9.23
CA ALA A 173 -4.84 2.20 -9.53
C ALA A 173 -6.15 1.95 -10.31
N GLU A 174 -6.13 1.06 -11.31
CA GLU A 174 -7.33 0.63 -12.04
C GLU A 174 -8.34 -0.03 -11.11
N PHE A 175 -7.89 -0.98 -10.28
CA PHE A 175 -8.73 -1.66 -9.31
C PHE A 175 -9.38 -0.68 -8.32
N ARG A 176 -8.61 0.29 -7.82
CA ARG A 176 -9.13 1.35 -6.94
C ARG A 176 -10.19 2.19 -7.63
N GLN A 177 -10.03 2.52 -8.91
CA GLN A 177 -11.06 3.27 -9.65
C GLN A 177 -12.35 2.47 -9.84
N VAL A 178 -12.27 1.15 -10.02
CA VAL A 178 -13.44 0.27 -10.17
C VAL A 178 -14.12 -0.01 -8.83
N SER A 179 -13.33 -0.26 -7.78
CA SER A 179 -13.83 -0.65 -6.45
C SER A 179 -14.43 0.49 -5.64
N LEU A 180 -14.21 1.74 -6.07
CA LEU A 180 -14.72 2.95 -5.44
C LEU A 180 -15.85 3.63 -6.23
N LYS A 181 -16.36 2.99 -7.30
CA LYS A 181 -17.60 3.37 -8.00
C LYS A 181 -18.80 2.68 -7.35
#